data_AF-A0A7S2FUH9-F1
#
_entry.id   AF-A0A7S2FUH9-F1
#
_cell.length_a   1.000
_cell.length_b   1.000
_cell.length_c   1.000
_cell.angle_alpha   90.00
_cell.angle_beta   90.00
_cell.angle_gamma   90.00
#
_symmetry.space_group_name_H-M   'P 1'
#
loop_
_entity.id
_entity.type
_entity.pdbx_description
1 polymer ?
#
loop_
_entity_poly.entity_id
_entity_poly.type
_entity_poly.pdbx_seq_one_letter_code
_entity_poly.pdbx_strand_id
1 'polypeptide(L)'
;VEPFLYSGKSMATAPFSPLVLQVRDRLQSYLGSDYDCALLNLYPDGKSGMRYHSDPDQGRSWDYDTAVVSVGQPRKFSFRANQRAADDEVFTYHVFDGDVVHMFGD
;
A
#
# COMPACT_ATOMS: atom_id res chain seq x y z
N VAL A 1 17.19 11.36 -10.90
CA VAL A 1 15.79 11.02 -10.60
C VAL A 1 15.39 11.91 -9.44
N GLU A 2 14.37 12.75 -9.61
CA GLU A 2 13.84 13.57 -8.52
C GLU A 2 13.38 12.65 -7.37
N PRO A 3 13.57 13.04 -6.09
CA PRO A 3 13.15 12.20 -4.97
C PRO A 3 11.63 12.03 -4.96
N PHE A 4 11.16 10.81 -4.66
CA PHE A 4 9.74 10.59 -4.39
C PHE A 4 9.33 11.38 -3.13
N LEU A 5 8.38 12.30 -3.30
CA LEU A 5 7.85 13.12 -2.21
C LEU A 5 6.54 12.50 -1.70
N TYR A 6 6.61 11.80 -0.57
CA TYR A 6 5.40 11.32 0.09
C TYR A 6 4.84 12.42 0.99
N SER A 7 3.67 12.96 0.65
CA SER A 7 3.01 14.02 1.42
C SER A 7 3.91 15.25 1.68
N GLY A 8 4.71 15.64 0.68
CA GLY A 8 5.65 16.77 0.76
C GLY A 8 6.92 16.51 1.56
N LYS A 9 7.15 15.28 2.05
CA LYS A 9 8.39 14.88 2.72
C LYS A 9 9.25 14.07 1.75
N SER A 10 10.51 14.49 1.60
CA SER A 10 11.51 13.68 0.93
C SER A 10 11.76 12.42 1.76
N MET A 11 11.45 11.26 1.19
CA MET A 11 11.77 9.98 1.80
C MET A 11 13.02 9.43 1.14
N ALA A 12 14.08 9.28 1.92
CA ALA A 12 15.30 8.64 1.44
C ALA A 12 14.97 7.19 1.06
N THR A 13 15.23 6.85 -0.20
CA THR A 13 15.08 5.48 -0.68
C THR A 13 16.32 4.68 -0.33
N ALA A 14 16.12 3.38 -0.12
CA ALA A 14 17.20 2.41 0.05
C ALA A 14 16.96 1.25 -0.93
N PRO A 15 18.02 0.54 -1.36
CA PRO A 15 17.85 -0.71 -2.09
C PRO A 15 16.97 -1.68 -1.30
N PHE A 16 16.18 -2.48 -2.00
CA PHE A 16 15.41 -3.53 -1.36
C PHE A 16 16.30 -4.48 -0.58
N SER A 17 15.87 -4.80 0.65
CA SER A 17 16.50 -5.86 1.41
C SER A 17 16.22 -7.22 0.74
N PRO A 18 17.04 -8.26 1.01
CA PRO A 18 16.81 -9.59 0.46
C PRO A 18 15.42 -10.17 0.76
N LEU A 19 14.82 -9.80 1.89
CA LEU A 19 13.47 -10.23 2.25
C LEU A 19 12.40 -9.50 1.41
N VAL A 20 12.55 -8.19 1.23
CA VAL A 20 11.63 -7.40 0.39
C VAL A 20 11.70 -7.88 -1.06
N LEU A 21 12.90 -8.20 -1.57
CA LEU A 21 13.07 -8.80 -2.90
C LEU A 21 12.29 -10.12 -3.03
N GLN A 22 12.40 -11.01 -2.05
CA GLN A 22 11.67 -12.29 -2.09
C GLN A 22 10.15 -12.11 -2.10
N VAL A 23 9.63 -11.16 -1.31
CA VAL A 23 8.19 -10.86 -1.30
C VAL A 23 7.76 -10.27 -2.63
N ARG A 24 8.52 -9.28 -3.14
CA ARG A 24 8.30 -8.66 -4.45
C ARG A 24 8.24 -9.70 -5.56
N ASP A 25 9.23 -10.58 -5.66
CA ASP A 25 9.31 -11.57 -6.73
C ASP A 25 8.14 -12.57 -6.69
N ARG A 26 7.67 -12.91 -5.47
CA ARG A 26 6.45 -13.73 -5.31
C ARG A 26 5.20 -12.99 -5.76
N LEU A 27 5.07 -11.71 -5.43
CA LEU A 27 3.95 -10.88 -5.89
C LEU A 27 3.95 -10.75 -7.42
N GLN A 28 5.11 -10.47 -8.02
CA GLN A 28 5.27 -10.42 -9.49
C GLN A 28 4.83 -11.73 -10.14
N SER A 29 5.27 -12.87 -9.61
CA SER A 29 4.88 -14.18 -10.13
C SER A 29 3.39 -14.48 -9.98
N TYR A 30 2.72 -13.93 -8.98
CA TYR A 30 1.33 -14.26 -8.66
C TYR A 30 0.32 -13.29 -9.32
N LEU A 31 0.65 -12.01 -9.35
CA LEU A 31 -0.21 -10.93 -9.84
C LEU A 31 0.12 -10.51 -11.28
N GLY A 32 1.33 -10.80 -11.75
CA GLY A 32 1.78 -10.44 -13.10
C GLY A 32 2.21 -8.98 -13.26
N SER A 33 2.15 -8.18 -12.20
CA SER A 33 2.56 -6.78 -12.18
C SER A 33 4.01 -6.63 -11.71
N ASP A 34 4.75 -5.72 -12.34
CA ASP A 34 6.11 -5.35 -11.91
C ASP A 34 6.05 -4.32 -10.78
N TYR A 35 6.93 -4.47 -9.80
CA TYR A 35 7.05 -3.58 -8.65
C TYR A 35 8.51 -3.18 -8.47
N ASP A 36 8.80 -1.90 -8.34
CA ASP A 36 10.17 -1.39 -8.16
C ASP A 36 10.33 -0.39 -7.01
N CYS A 37 9.22 -0.08 -6.33
CA CYS A 37 9.19 0.66 -5.09
C CYS A 37 8.42 -0.13 -4.02
N ALA A 38 8.73 0.13 -2.76
CA ALA A 38 7.99 -0.43 -1.63
C ALA A 38 8.03 0.56 -0.47
N LEU A 39 6.88 0.79 0.16
CA LEU A 39 6.76 1.57 1.39
C LEU A 39 6.49 0.63 2.56
N LEU A 40 7.40 0.63 3.54
CA LEU A 40 7.24 -0.17 4.76
C LEU A 40 6.62 0.66 5.87
N ASN A 41 5.41 0.29 6.29
CA ASN A 41 4.71 0.92 7.40
C ASN A 41 4.77 0.01 8.64
N LEU A 42 5.46 0.46 9.68
CA LEU A 42 5.47 -0.20 10.98
C LEU A 42 4.42 0.43 11.90
N TYR A 43 3.39 -0.34 12.25
CA TYR A 43 2.45 0.02 13.30
C TYR A 43 2.83 -0.74 14.58
N PRO A 44 3.56 -0.11 15.52
CA PRO A 44 4.15 -0.82 16.65
C PRO A 44 3.10 -1.40 17.61
N ASP A 45 1.90 -0.81 17.60
CA ASP A 45 0.76 -1.23 18.40
C ASP A 45 -0.57 -0.90 17.70
N GLY A 46 -1.67 -1.25 18.36
CA GLY A 46 -3.03 -0.90 17.93
C GLY A 46 -3.41 0.57 18.13
N LYS A 47 -2.50 1.43 18.59
CA LYS A 47 -2.74 2.87 18.81
C LYS A 47 -2.27 3.73 17.64
N SER A 48 -1.40 3.18 16.80
CA SER A 48 -0.94 3.82 15.56
C SER A 48 -1.82 3.41 14.39
N GLY A 49 -2.16 4.33 13.49
CA GLY A 49 -2.98 4.01 12.31
C GLY A 49 -2.81 5.05 11.20
N MET A 50 -3.23 4.67 9.99
CA MET A 50 -3.28 5.56 8.84
C MET A 50 -4.70 6.11 8.66
N ARG A 51 -4.83 7.41 8.46
CA ARG A 51 -6.14 8.02 8.15
C ARG A 51 -6.53 7.70 6.72
N TYR A 52 -7.81 7.83 6.40
CA TYR A 52 -8.29 7.78 5.02
C TYR A 52 -7.48 8.73 4.14
N HIS A 53 -6.93 8.18 3.07
CA HIS A 53 -6.22 8.88 2.01
C HIS A 53 -6.34 8.03 0.74
N SER A 54 -6.07 8.66 -0.40
CA SER A 54 -5.71 7.94 -1.62
C SER A 54 -4.20 8.09 -1.79
N ASP A 55 -3.57 7.06 -2.35
CA ASP A 55 -2.18 7.16 -2.73
C ASP A 55 -2.01 8.29 -3.77
N PRO A 56 -0.91 9.05 -3.71
CA PRO A 56 -0.69 10.14 -4.64
C PRO A 56 -0.56 9.60 -6.07
N ASP A 57 -0.97 10.41 -7.04
CA ASP A 57 -0.64 10.15 -8.44
C ASP A 57 0.88 9.99 -8.57
N GLN A 58 1.31 8.80 -9.00
CA GLN A 58 2.72 8.49 -9.17
C GLN A 58 3.27 9.06 -10.48
N GLY A 59 2.42 9.64 -11.32
CA GLY A 59 2.76 10.23 -12.61
C GLY A 59 2.62 9.21 -13.75
N ARG A 60 2.95 9.63 -14.97
CA ARG A 60 2.64 8.87 -16.19
C ARG A 60 3.39 7.55 -16.38
N SER A 61 4.42 7.31 -15.58
CA SER A 61 5.30 6.14 -15.73
C SER A 61 4.84 4.95 -14.89
N TRP A 62 3.82 5.12 -14.04
CA TRP A 62 3.43 4.17 -13.02
C TRP A 62 1.94 3.86 -13.12
N ASP A 63 1.59 2.58 -13.01
CA ASP A 63 0.20 2.15 -12.88
C ASP A 63 -0.31 2.39 -11.45
N TYR A 64 -1.63 2.39 -11.26
CA TYR A 64 -2.28 2.43 -9.95
C TYR A 64 -2.31 1.05 -9.26
N ASP A 65 -1.85 -0.01 -9.96
CA ASP A 65 -1.71 -1.35 -9.40
C ASP A 65 -0.82 -1.36 -8.15
N THR A 66 -1.43 -1.69 -7.00
CA THR A 66 -0.77 -1.69 -5.70
C THR A 66 -1.08 -2.97 -4.95
N ALA A 67 -0.04 -3.64 -4.45
CA ALA A 67 -0.16 -4.80 -3.57
C ALA A 67 0.28 -4.44 -2.14
N VAL A 68 -0.63 -4.58 -1.17
CA VAL A 68 -0.36 -4.37 0.26
C VAL A 68 -0.25 -5.71 0.95
N VAL A 69 0.94 -6.04 1.44
CA VAL A 69 1.20 -7.26 2.23
C VAL A 69 1.11 -6.92 3.72
N SER A 70 0.26 -7.66 4.45
CA SER A 70 0.13 -7.53 5.90
C SER A 70 0.97 -8.59 6.61
N VAL A 71 1.72 -8.18 7.64
CA VAL A 71 2.59 -9.06 8.42
C VAL A 71 2.37 -8.79 9.91
N GLY A 72 2.20 -9.85 10.69
CA GLY A 72 2.01 -9.79 12.13
C GLY A 72 0.55 -9.70 12.56
N GLN A 73 0.25 -8.83 13.54
CA GLN A 73 -1.08 -8.81 14.16
C GLN A 73 -2.17 -8.35 13.20
N PRO A 74 -3.39 -8.95 13.26
CA PRO A 74 -4.48 -8.55 12.38
C PRO A 74 -4.89 -7.09 12.54
N ARG A 75 -5.20 -6.43 11.42
CA ARG A 75 -5.58 -5.01 11.38
C ARG A 75 -6.83 -4.78 10.55
N LYS A 76 -7.55 -3.71 10.86
CA LYS A 76 -8.65 -3.22 10.02
C LYS A 76 -8.08 -2.46 8.83
N PHE A 77 -8.54 -2.81 7.64
CA PHE A 77 -8.27 -2.11 6.39
C PHE A 77 -9.62 -1.67 5.81
N SER A 78 -9.83 -0.35 5.68
CA SER A 78 -11.13 0.23 5.38
C SER A 78 -11.11 1.07 4.11
N PHE A 79 -12.09 0.85 3.26
CA PHE A 79 -12.34 1.60 2.03
C PHE A 79 -13.62 2.42 2.15
N ARG A 80 -13.64 3.58 1.49
CA ARG A 80 -14.83 4.41 1.30
C ARG A 80 -14.68 5.19 -0.01
N ALA A 81 -15.80 5.63 -0.59
CA ALA A 81 -15.78 6.51 -1.75
C ALA A 81 -15.09 7.85 -1.45
N ASN A 82 -14.40 8.42 -2.44
CA ASN A 82 -13.72 9.72 -2.31
C ASN A 82 -14.71 10.90 -2.30
N GLN A 83 -15.77 10.81 -3.10
CA GLN A 83 -16.84 11.81 -3.14
C GLN A 83 -17.89 11.45 -2.10
N ARG A 84 -18.01 12.30 -1.08
CA ARG A 84 -18.96 12.10 0.02
C ARG A 84 -20.39 12.22 -0.47
N ALA A 85 -21.06 11.09 -0.69
CA ALA A 85 -22.50 11.03 -0.79
C ALA A 85 -23.11 10.90 0.62
N ALA A 86 -24.42 11.14 0.75
CA ALA A 86 -25.13 11.03 2.02
C ALA A 86 -25.10 9.60 2.60
N ASP A 87 -24.84 8.59 1.76
CA ASP A 87 -24.83 7.16 2.09
C ASP A 87 -23.48 6.50 1.74
N ASP A 88 -22.35 7.14 2.08
CA ASP A 88 -21.03 6.53 1.87
C ASP A 88 -20.89 5.21 2.63
N GLU A 89 -20.99 4.10 1.91
CA GLU A 89 -20.72 2.77 2.44
C GLU A 89 -19.22 2.64 2.78
N VAL A 90 -18.95 2.13 3.98
CA VAL A 90 -17.58 1.83 4.43
C VAL A 90 -17.39 0.33 4.42
N PHE A 91 -16.52 -0.15 3.54
CA PHE A 91 -16.12 -1.55 3.48
C PHE A 91 -14.91 -1.75 4.36
N THR A 92 -15.02 -2.58 5.39
CA THR A 92 -13.91 -2.89 6.30
C THR A 92 -13.60 -4.36 6.31
N TYR A 93 -12.35 -4.69 6.05
CA TYR A 93 -11.80 -6.03 6.12
C TYR A 93 -10.82 -6.13 7.27
N HIS A 94 -10.64 -7.33 7.80
CA HIS A 94 -9.48 -7.63 8.65
C HIS A 94 -8.44 -8.30 7.76
N VAL A 95 -7.25 -7.72 7.74
CA VAL A 95 -6.07 -8.31 7.10
C VAL A 95 -5.25 -9.02 8.18
N PHE A 96 -4.90 -10.26 7.93
CA PHE A 96 -4.13 -11.15 8.79
C PHE A 96 -2.67 -11.24 8.32
N ASP A 97 -1.85 -11.94 9.10
CA ASP A 97 -0.47 -12.25 8.72
C ASP A 97 -0.44 -13.02 7.39
N GLY A 98 0.30 -12.49 6.41
CA GLY A 98 0.44 -13.07 5.08
C GLY A 98 -0.63 -12.66 4.07
N ASP A 99 -1.68 -11.93 4.50
CA ASP A 99 -2.70 -11.46 3.57
C ASP A 99 -2.14 -10.42 2.58
N VAL A 100 -2.63 -10.49 1.35
CA VAL A 100 -2.34 -9.53 0.29
C VAL A 100 -3.62 -8.86 -0.14
N VAL A 101 -3.66 -7.53 -0.03
CA VAL A 101 -4.72 -6.70 -0.63
C VAL A 101 -4.18 -6.15 -1.93
N HIS A 102 -4.76 -6.58 -3.05
CA HIS A 102 -4.44 -6.07 -4.38
C HIS A 102 -5.48 -5.03 -4.77
N MET A 103 -5.03 -3.80 -5.01
CA MET A 103 -5.84 -2.66 -5.45
C MET A 103 -5.41 -2.32 -6.87
N PHE A 104 -6.35 -2.28 -7.79
CA PHE A 104 -6.08 -2.07 -9.22
C PHE A 104 -7.27 -1.34 -9.87
N GLY A 105 -7.01 -0.67 -10.99
CA GLY A 105 -8.00 0.17 -11.66
C GLY A 105 -8.21 1.52 -10.95
N ASP A 106 -9.29 2.20 -11.35
CA ASP A 106 -9.69 3.54 -10.87
C ASP A 106 -10.67 3.51 -9.68
#